data_AF-A0A964VKW9-F1
#
_entry.id   AF-A0A964VKW9-F1
#
_cell.length_a   1.000
_cell.length_b   1.000
_cell.length_c   1.000
_cell.angle_alpha   90.00
_cell.angle_beta   90.00
_cell.angle_gamma   90.00
#
_symmetry.space_group_name_H-M   'P 1'
#
loop_
_entity.id
_entity.type
_entity.pdbx_description
1 polymer ?
#
loop_
_entity_poly.entity_id
_entity_poly.type
_entity_poly.pdbx_seq_one_letter_code
_entity_poly.pdbx_strand_id
1 'polypeptide(L)'
;MPGYNFTRHFGLSLNIPIISRSYRFYNQAAAREGSVAGLGDIALIGRWSAWQQTKKDYSVQLQLLGGVKFPTGGADFVRKDVEQEAFYNSFFPAGHSHAISGVHPHDLALGSGSFDGVVGTTLNLRWKRAFFTTEFQYYLRTEGESSFKYGDDLMVSGGPGYFFLLNERYSLSLQGNAVYETMARSEYFDRKSSQTGSTAWYFGPQLGLTMGNHFSARAGVDVPLQIENNGLQNVPDYRIHASVAWSF
;
A
#
# COMPACT_ATOMS: atom_id res chain seq x y z
N MET A 1 3.28 -12.95 4.24
CA MET A 1 4.68 -12.49 4.08
C MET A 1 5.57 -13.42 4.91
N PRO A 2 6.34 -14.33 4.31
CA PRO A 2 7.32 -15.11 5.05
C PRO A 2 8.42 -14.19 5.58
N GLY A 3 8.92 -14.48 6.78
CA GLY A 3 10.00 -13.72 7.39
C GLY A 3 10.76 -14.54 8.40
N TYR A 4 12.00 -14.13 8.65
CA TYR A 4 12.91 -14.79 9.57
C TYR A 4 13.59 -13.74 10.45
N ASN A 5 13.61 -13.98 11.76
CA ASN A 5 14.29 -13.12 12.73
C ASN A 5 15.63 -13.77 13.07
N PHE A 6 16.73 -13.14 12.66
CA PHE A 6 18.09 -13.61 12.97
C PHE A 6 18.47 -13.33 14.42
N THR A 7 17.96 -12.22 14.96
CA THR A 7 18.13 -11.85 16.36
C THR A 7 16.79 -11.34 16.93
N ARG A 8 16.77 -11.01 18.22
CA ARG A 8 15.61 -10.33 18.84
C ARG A 8 15.34 -8.96 18.23
N HIS A 9 16.36 -8.34 17.62
CA HIS A 9 16.26 -6.98 17.08
C HIS A 9 16.20 -6.95 15.57
N PHE A 10 16.68 -7.96 14.86
CA PHE A 10 16.80 -7.91 13.40
C PHE A 10 16.17 -9.12 12.72
N GLY A 11 15.41 -8.86 11.67
CA GLY A 11 14.83 -9.87 10.80
C GLY A 11 14.70 -9.40 9.36
N LEU A 12 14.50 -10.35 8.46
CA LEU A 12 14.14 -10.12 7.07
C LEU A 12 12.72 -10.64 6.81
N SER A 13 12.07 -10.09 5.79
CA SER A 13 10.79 -10.57 5.28
C SER A 13 10.70 -10.38 3.77
N LEU A 14 10.01 -11.28 3.11
CA LEU A 14 9.73 -11.22 1.69
C LEU A 14 8.24 -10.92 1.49
N ASN A 15 7.95 -9.88 0.71
CA ASN A 15 6.60 -9.56 0.25
C ASN A 15 6.42 -10.10 -1.17
N ILE A 16 5.40 -10.94 -1.38
CA ILE A 16 5.08 -11.55 -2.68
C ILE A 16 3.61 -11.26 -2.95
N PRO A 17 3.29 -10.19 -3.69
CA PRO A 17 1.91 -9.84 -3.98
C PRO A 17 1.34 -10.69 -5.12
N ILE A 18 0.11 -11.17 -4.92
CA ILE A 18 -0.74 -11.74 -5.97
C ILE A 18 -1.84 -10.73 -6.23
N ILE A 19 -1.93 -10.24 -7.46
CA ILE A 19 -2.82 -9.15 -7.85
C ILE A 19 -3.85 -9.71 -8.82
N SER A 20 -5.11 -9.33 -8.62
CA SER A 20 -6.20 -9.55 -9.56
C SER A 20 -7.00 -8.26 -9.67
N ARG A 21 -7.18 -7.76 -10.88
CA ARG A 21 -7.91 -6.54 -11.20
C ARG A 21 -8.98 -6.87 -12.21
N SER A 22 -10.22 -6.47 -11.93
CA SER A 22 -11.31 -6.47 -12.89
C SER A 22 -11.69 -5.02 -13.15
N TYR A 23 -11.82 -4.65 -14.41
CA TYR A 23 -12.09 -3.27 -14.78
C TYR A 23 -13.18 -3.19 -15.85
N ARG A 24 -13.90 -2.07 -15.82
CA ARG A 24 -14.86 -1.69 -16.84
C ARG A 24 -14.67 -0.21 -17.13
N PHE A 25 -14.48 0.13 -18.40
CA PHE A 25 -14.44 1.52 -18.82
C PHE A 25 -15.45 1.78 -19.94
N TYR A 26 -16.04 2.97 -19.90
CA TYR A 26 -16.94 3.46 -20.91
C TYR A 26 -16.16 4.40 -21.82
N ASN A 27 -16.00 4.05 -23.10
CA ASN A 27 -15.65 5.04 -24.11
C ASN A 27 -16.95 5.52 -24.81
N GLN A 28 -16.89 6.60 -25.58
CA GLN A 28 -18.07 7.19 -26.24
C GLN A 28 -18.80 6.25 -27.23
N ALA A 29 -18.27 5.05 -27.51
CA ALA A 29 -18.84 4.09 -28.47
C ALA A 29 -19.18 2.70 -27.88
N ALA A 30 -18.57 2.28 -26.76
CA ALA A 30 -18.82 0.98 -26.12
C ALA A 30 -18.25 0.89 -24.69
N ALA A 31 -18.89 0.08 -23.85
CA ALA A 31 -18.29 -0.40 -22.61
C ALA A 31 -17.28 -1.51 -22.93
N ARG A 32 -16.04 -1.37 -22.47
CA ARG A 32 -15.04 -2.44 -22.48
C ARG A 32 -14.83 -2.93 -21.06
N GLU A 33 -14.80 -4.24 -20.92
CA GLU A 33 -14.52 -4.93 -19.67
C GLU A 33 -13.34 -5.88 -19.85
N GLY A 34 -12.64 -6.15 -18.76
CA GLY A 34 -11.50 -7.06 -18.77
C GLY A 34 -11.04 -7.38 -17.36
N SER A 35 -10.15 -8.36 -17.27
CA SER A 35 -9.45 -8.70 -16.05
C SER A 35 -7.98 -8.97 -16.31
N VAL A 36 -7.16 -8.67 -15.32
CA VAL A 36 -5.72 -8.92 -15.31
C VAL A 36 -5.37 -9.53 -13.97
N ALA A 37 -4.61 -10.62 -13.98
CA ALA A 37 -4.15 -11.25 -12.76
C ALA A 37 -2.72 -11.80 -12.92
N GLY A 38 -1.96 -11.79 -11.83
CA GLY A 38 -0.62 -12.34 -11.80
C GLY A 38 0.17 -11.93 -10.57
N LEU A 39 1.45 -12.28 -10.57
CA LEU A 39 2.39 -11.83 -9.56
C LEU A 39 2.69 -10.34 -9.76
N GLY A 40 2.73 -9.60 -8.66
CA GLY A 40 3.25 -8.24 -8.67
C GLY A 40 4.73 -8.18 -8.31
N ASP A 41 5.17 -6.98 -7.95
CA ASP A 41 6.54 -6.72 -7.56
C ASP A 41 6.87 -7.28 -6.18
N ILE A 42 7.87 -8.16 -6.12
CA ILE A 42 8.39 -8.75 -4.89
C ILE A 42 9.19 -7.69 -4.15
N ALA A 43 9.12 -7.67 -2.81
CA ALA A 43 9.96 -6.79 -2.00
C ALA A 43 10.72 -7.56 -0.92
N LEU A 44 11.99 -7.22 -0.73
CA LEU A 44 12.79 -7.69 0.39
C LEU A 44 12.89 -6.56 1.43
N ILE A 45 12.36 -6.81 2.62
CA ILE A 45 12.28 -5.85 3.71
C ILE A 45 13.11 -6.33 4.89
N GLY A 46 14.07 -5.53 5.31
CA GLY A 46 14.73 -5.63 6.60
C GLY A 46 13.93 -4.92 7.69
N ARG A 47 13.88 -5.55 8.86
CA ARG A 47 13.08 -5.13 10.01
C ARG A 47 14.00 -5.03 11.22
N TRP A 48 14.02 -3.87 11.87
CA TRP A 48 14.82 -3.62 13.06
C TRP A 48 13.95 -3.15 14.23
N SER A 49 13.90 -3.91 15.32
CA SER A 49 13.28 -3.50 16.58
C SER A 49 14.21 -2.56 17.35
N ALA A 50 14.06 -1.27 17.05
CA ALA A 50 14.82 -0.18 17.66
C ALA A 50 14.54 -0.04 19.16
N TRP A 51 13.30 -0.28 19.59
CA TRP A 51 12.93 -0.29 21.00
C TRP A 51 11.83 -1.31 21.26
N GLN A 52 12.02 -2.13 22.30
CA GLN A 52 10.99 -3.02 22.81
C GLN A 52 11.04 -3.05 24.33
N GLN A 53 9.93 -2.70 24.97
CA GLN A 53 9.77 -2.80 26.42
C GLN A 53 8.38 -3.31 26.76
N THR A 54 8.33 -4.38 27.54
CA THR A 54 7.09 -4.98 28.02
C THR A 54 7.13 -5.06 29.54
N LYS A 55 6.13 -4.43 30.17
CA LYS A 55 5.85 -4.52 31.60
C LYS A 55 4.40 -5.00 31.77
N LYS A 56 4.01 -5.31 33.02
CA LYS A 56 2.65 -5.76 33.36
C LYS A 56 1.58 -4.82 32.80
N ASP A 57 1.71 -3.53 33.08
CA ASP A 57 0.69 -2.54 32.74
C ASP A 57 0.93 -1.82 31.41
N TYR A 58 2.12 -1.86 30.84
CA TYR A 58 2.36 -1.18 29.56
C TYR A 58 3.33 -1.92 28.66
N SER A 59 3.25 -1.66 27.36
CA SER A 59 4.29 -2.04 26.41
C SER A 59 4.50 -0.98 25.36
N VAL A 60 5.75 -0.84 24.93
CA VAL A 60 6.18 0.04 23.84
C VAL A 60 7.01 -0.79 22.88
N GLN A 61 6.67 -0.75 21.60
CA GLN A 61 7.43 -1.39 20.54
C GLN A 61 7.58 -0.42 19.37
N LEU A 62 8.83 -0.09 19.03
CA LEU A 62 9.21 0.69 17.86
C LEU A 62 10.01 -0.20 16.93
N GLN A 63 9.55 -0.32 15.69
CA GLN A 63 10.23 -1.05 14.63
C GLN A 63 10.49 -0.11 13.46
N LEU A 64 11.69 -0.20 12.88
CA LEU A 64 12.05 0.45 11.62
C LEU A 64 12.09 -0.60 10.51
N LEU A 65 11.68 -0.18 9.32
CA LEU A 65 11.64 -1.01 8.12
C LEU A 65 12.46 -0.34 7.03
N GLY A 66 13.23 -1.13 6.29
CA GLY A 66 14.00 -0.66 5.13
C GLY A 66 14.16 -1.79 4.14
N GLY A 67 13.96 -1.51 2.86
CA GLY A 67 13.99 -2.57 1.85
C GLY A 67 13.96 -2.07 0.42
N VAL A 68 13.97 -3.05 -0.48
CA VAL A 68 13.96 -2.82 -1.93
C VAL A 68 12.84 -3.66 -2.52
N LYS A 69 12.05 -3.02 -3.38
CA LYS A 69 11.02 -3.65 -4.20
C LYS A 69 11.59 -3.87 -5.60
N PHE A 70 11.50 -5.10 -6.10
CA PHE A 70 12.07 -5.55 -7.36
C PHE A 70 11.03 -5.51 -8.48
N PRO A 71 11.42 -5.21 -9.73
CA PRO A 71 10.51 -5.16 -10.87
C PRO A 71 10.19 -6.57 -11.40
N THR A 72 9.50 -7.38 -10.59
CA THR A 72 9.17 -8.78 -10.94
C THR A 72 7.76 -8.94 -11.50
N GLY A 73 6.88 -7.98 -11.28
CA GLY A 73 5.53 -7.99 -11.85
C GLY A 73 5.52 -7.52 -13.31
N GLY A 74 4.51 -7.95 -14.07
CA GLY A 74 4.36 -7.55 -15.47
C GLY A 74 4.05 -6.06 -15.64
N ALA A 75 4.92 -5.33 -16.35
CA ALA A 75 4.82 -3.89 -16.62
C ALA A 75 4.26 -3.56 -18.02
N ASP A 76 3.69 -4.54 -18.73
CA ASP A 76 3.16 -4.36 -20.10
C ASP A 76 2.18 -3.18 -20.24
N PHE A 77 1.36 -2.96 -19.21
CA PHE A 77 0.41 -1.85 -19.18
C PHE A 77 1.07 -0.49 -18.95
N VAL A 78 2.20 -0.43 -18.25
CA VAL A 78 3.03 0.79 -18.15
C VAL A 78 3.57 1.14 -19.52
N ARG A 79 4.17 0.17 -20.22
CA ARG A 79 4.69 0.37 -21.58
C ARG A 79 3.61 0.87 -22.55
N LYS A 80 2.41 0.27 -22.52
CA LYS A 80 1.28 0.74 -23.33
C LYS A 80 0.88 2.17 -23.02
N ASP A 81 0.93 2.58 -21.74
CA ASP A 81 0.62 3.95 -21.34
C ASP A 81 1.64 4.94 -21.91
N VAL A 82 2.93 4.60 -21.80
CA VAL A 82 4.01 5.42 -22.36
C VAL A 82 3.91 5.53 -23.88
N GLU A 83 3.66 4.42 -24.58
CA GLU A 83 3.47 4.41 -26.04
C GLU A 83 2.29 5.29 -26.47
N GLN A 84 1.19 5.22 -25.71
CA GLN A 84 0.02 6.06 -25.93
C GLN A 84 0.34 7.55 -25.69
N GLU A 85 1.03 7.89 -24.61
CA GLU A 85 1.45 9.26 -24.31
C GLU A 85 2.45 9.80 -25.35
N ALA A 86 3.37 8.97 -25.84
CA ALA A 86 4.29 9.32 -26.92
C ALA A 86 3.53 9.63 -28.23
N PHE A 87 2.53 8.80 -28.56
CA PHE A 87 1.67 9.02 -29.72
C PHE A 87 0.94 10.36 -29.59
N TYR A 88 0.31 10.66 -28.46
CA TYR A 88 -0.42 11.92 -28.32
C TYR A 88 0.48 13.16 -28.32
N ASN A 89 1.66 13.10 -27.69
CA ASN A 89 2.64 14.18 -27.74
C ASN A 89 3.14 14.48 -29.17
N SER A 90 2.91 13.60 -30.14
CA SER A 90 3.20 13.87 -31.56
C SER A 90 2.12 14.72 -32.27
N PHE A 91 0.90 14.77 -31.72
CA PHE A 91 -0.23 15.52 -32.31
C PHE A 91 -0.60 16.77 -31.51
N PHE A 92 -0.24 16.83 -30.24
CA PHE A 92 -0.68 17.87 -29.32
C PHE A 92 0.50 18.38 -28.48
N PRO A 93 0.44 19.63 -27.99
CA PRO A 93 1.44 20.15 -27.07
C PRO A 93 1.51 19.34 -25.78
N ALA A 94 2.69 19.29 -25.19
CA ALA A 94 2.92 18.64 -23.90
C ALA A 94 2.01 19.20 -22.79
N GLY A 95 1.55 18.32 -21.90
CA GLY A 95 0.69 18.69 -20.76
C GLY A 95 -0.81 18.73 -21.05
N HIS A 96 -1.22 18.26 -22.22
CA HIS A 96 -2.61 17.95 -22.55
C HIS A 96 -3.25 16.89 -21.64
N SER A 97 -4.58 16.92 -21.54
CA SER A 97 -5.39 16.00 -20.75
C SER A 97 -5.96 14.89 -21.63
N HIS A 98 -5.80 13.65 -21.20
CA HIS A 98 -6.09 12.40 -21.96
C HIS A 98 -6.75 11.30 -21.15
N ALA A 99 -7.24 11.59 -19.95
CA ALA A 99 -8.05 10.64 -19.22
C ALA A 99 -9.35 10.44 -20.00
N ILE A 100 -9.31 9.52 -20.97
CA ILE A 100 -10.46 9.03 -21.73
C ILE A 100 -11.37 8.24 -20.78
N SER A 101 -10.78 7.70 -19.70
CA SER A 101 -11.45 7.02 -18.60
C SER A 101 -10.73 7.33 -17.28
N GLY A 102 -11.41 7.12 -16.15
CA GLY A 102 -10.77 7.11 -14.84
C GLY A 102 -9.85 5.91 -14.59
N VAL A 103 -9.85 4.92 -15.48
CA VAL A 103 -8.88 3.81 -15.44
C VAL A 103 -7.78 4.09 -16.45
N HIS A 104 -6.59 4.45 -15.98
CA HIS A 104 -5.42 4.59 -16.82
C HIS A 104 -4.79 3.22 -17.10
N PRO A 105 -4.08 3.04 -18.23
CA PRO A 105 -3.36 1.80 -18.50
C PRO A 105 -2.42 1.40 -17.34
N HIS A 106 -1.62 2.32 -16.79
CA HIS A 106 -0.75 2.02 -15.65
C HIS A 106 -1.49 1.56 -14.38
N ASP A 107 -2.80 1.85 -14.24
CA ASP A 107 -3.66 1.33 -13.16
C ASP A 107 -3.98 -0.16 -13.31
N LEU A 108 -3.60 -0.78 -14.43
CA LEU A 108 -3.78 -2.20 -14.72
C LEU A 108 -2.46 -2.99 -14.69
N ALA A 109 -1.32 -2.30 -14.52
CA ALA A 109 -0.02 -2.95 -14.45
C ALA A 109 0.15 -3.78 -13.18
N LEU A 110 0.67 -5.00 -13.33
CA LEU A 110 0.90 -5.92 -12.21
C LEU A 110 2.18 -5.56 -11.45
N GLY A 111 3.18 -5.03 -12.16
CA GLY A 111 4.39 -4.44 -11.59
C GLY A 111 4.67 -3.06 -12.16
N SER A 112 5.55 -2.30 -11.52
CA SER A 112 5.92 -0.97 -11.98
C SER A 112 7.03 -0.96 -13.03
N GLY A 113 7.77 -2.07 -13.16
CA GLY A 113 8.99 -2.12 -13.97
C GLY A 113 10.17 -1.35 -13.36
N SER A 114 10.08 -0.89 -12.12
CA SER A 114 11.14 -0.12 -11.41
C SER A 114 11.63 -0.81 -10.13
N PHE A 115 12.87 -0.50 -9.75
CA PHE A 115 13.42 -0.82 -8.43
C PHE A 115 13.06 0.28 -7.44
N ASP A 116 12.18 0.02 -6.48
CA ASP A 116 11.75 1.07 -5.55
C ASP A 116 12.35 0.86 -4.15
N GLY A 117 12.73 1.97 -3.52
CA GLY A 117 13.11 1.98 -2.10
C GLY A 117 11.86 1.95 -1.23
N VAL A 118 11.90 1.17 -0.14
CA VAL A 118 10.82 1.14 0.86
C VAL A 118 11.43 1.45 2.22
N VAL A 119 10.88 2.44 2.91
CA VAL A 119 11.23 2.72 4.31
C VAL A 119 9.96 2.84 5.12
N GLY A 120 10.04 2.49 6.40
CA GLY A 120 8.85 2.54 7.26
C GLY A 120 9.18 2.50 8.73
N THR A 121 8.16 2.74 9.54
CA THR A 121 8.22 2.70 11.00
C THR A 121 6.89 2.22 11.54
N THR A 122 6.92 1.36 12.55
CA THR A 122 5.73 0.93 13.28
C THR A 122 5.93 1.20 14.76
N LEU A 123 4.97 1.89 15.37
CA LEU A 123 4.88 2.14 16.80
C LEU A 123 3.66 1.42 17.38
N ASN A 124 3.86 0.63 18.42
CA ASN A 124 2.80 -0.01 19.18
C ASN A 124 2.92 0.39 20.64
N LEU A 125 1.90 1.07 21.15
CA LEU A 125 1.76 1.47 22.54
C LEU A 125 0.61 0.70 23.15
N ARG A 126 0.79 0.17 24.35
CA ARG A 126 -0.28 -0.45 25.14
C ARG A 126 -0.21 0.07 26.56
N TRP A 127 -1.37 0.41 27.11
CA TRP A 127 -1.57 0.64 28.53
C TRP A 127 -2.76 -0.21 28.99
N LYS A 128 -2.50 -1.22 29.81
CA LYS A 128 -3.47 -2.22 30.28
C LYS A 128 -4.22 -2.83 29.10
N ARG A 129 -5.48 -2.47 28.91
CA ARG A 129 -6.37 -2.91 27.82
C ARG A 129 -6.49 -1.91 26.68
N ALA A 130 -6.08 -0.66 26.88
CA ALA A 130 -6.03 0.33 25.81
C ALA A 130 -4.72 0.15 25.02
N PHE A 131 -4.77 0.41 23.73
CA PHE A 131 -3.58 0.45 22.88
C PHE A 131 -3.72 1.51 21.81
N PHE A 132 -2.60 1.87 21.21
CA PHE A 132 -2.51 2.77 20.09
C PHE A 132 -1.44 2.22 19.14
N THR A 133 -1.77 2.09 17.87
CA THR A 133 -0.81 1.71 16.84
C THR A 133 -0.62 2.85 15.86
N THR A 134 0.59 2.96 15.32
CA THR A 134 0.90 3.86 14.22
C THR A 134 1.85 3.16 13.28
N GLU A 135 1.60 3.28 11.99
CA GLU A 135 2.45 2.78 10.93
C GLU A 135 2.71 3.91 9.94
N PHE A 136 3.95 4.05 9.54
CA PHE A 136 4.42 4.97 8.53
C PHE A 136 5.16 4.14 7.48
N GLN A 137 4.88 4.37 6.21
CA GLN A 137 5.58 3.73 5.10
C GLN A 137 5.72 4.70 3.94
N TYR A 138 6.91 4.76 3.36
CA TYR A 138 7.23 5.59 2.21
C TYR A 138 7.90 4.76 1.12
N TYR A 139 7.38 4.87 -0.09
CA TYR A 139 7.96 4.31 -1.31
C TYR A 139 8.67 5.42 -2.08
N LEU A 140 10.00 5.30 -2.18
CA LEU A 140 10.82 6.09 -3.08
C LEU A 140 10.81 5.40 -4.45
N ARG A 141 10.09 5.98 -5.41
CA ARG A 141 9.96 5.42 -6.75
C ARG A 141 11.17 5.80 -7.59
N THR A 142 11.65 4.85 -8.38
CA THR A 142 12.65 5.13 -9.41
C THR A 142 12.04 5.04 -10.80
N GLU A 143 12.76 5.55 -11.79
CA GLU A 143 12.40 5.37 -13.18
C GLU A 143 12.39 3.87 -13.53
N GLY A 144 11.29 3.42 -14.12
CA GLY A 144 11.07 2.04 -14.52
C GLY A 144 11.16 1.84 -16.02
N GLU A 145 10.53 0.77 -16.48
CA GLU A 145 10.43 0.45 -17.89
C GLU A 145 9.80 1.59 -18.70
N SER A 146 10.33 1.85 -19.90
CA SER A 146 9.83 2.87 -20.84
C SER A 146 9.88 4.31 -20.32
N SER A 147 10.80 4.64 -19.40
CA SER A 147 10.95 6.00 -18.83
C SER A 147 9.70 6.53 -18.13
N PHE A 148 8.90 5.61 -17.59
CA PHE A 148 7.82 5.94 -16.68
C PHE A 148 8.31 5.87 -15.24
N LYS A 149 7.94 6.85 -14.43
CA LYS A 149 8.21 6.86 -12.99
C LYS A 149 6.91 7.11 -12.24
N TYR A 150 6.47 6.14 -11.44
CA TYR A 150 5.36 6.36 -10.52
C TYR A 150 5.69 7.47 -9.52
N GLY A 151 4.68 8.19 -9.06
CA GLY A 151 4.87 9.14 -7.97
C GLY A 151 5.27 8.44 -6.66
N ASP A 152 6.17 9.06 -5.92
CA ASP A 152 6.48 8.66 -4.54
C ASP A 152 5.21 8.60 -3.70
N ASP A 153 5.12 7.58 -2.85
CA ASP A 153 3.91 7.27 -2.10
C ASP A 153 4.20 7.23 -0.60
N LEU A 154 3.39 7.93 0.18
CA LEU A 154 3.43 7.98 1.62
C LEU A 154 2.11 7.44 2.17
N MET A 155 2.19 6.44 3.04
CA MET A 155 1.07 5.94 3.82
C MET A 155 1.35 6.08 5.31
N VAL A 156 0.41 6.67 6.03
CA VAL A 156 0.41 6.76 7.49
C VAL A 156 -0.91 6.21 8.00
N SER A 157 -0.87 5.23 8.88
CA SER A 157 -2.08 4.67 9.50
C SER A 157 -1.93 4.56 10.99
N GLY A 158 -3.05 4.51 11.70
CA GLY A 158 -3.04 4.28 13.13
C GLY A 158 -4.30 4.74 13.83
N GLY A 159 -4.36 4.44 15.12
CA GLY A 159 -5.44 4.90 15.97
C GLY A 159 -5.59 4.11 17.26
N PRO A 160 -6.50 4.55 18.14
CA PRO A 160 -6.73 3.94 19.43
C PRO A 160 -7.55 2.65 19.30
N GLY A 161 -7.27 1.70 20.18
CA GLY A 161 -8.04 0.47 20.31
C GLY A 161 -8.11 -0.03 21.73
N TYR A 162 -8.95 -1.03 21.92
CA TYR A 162 -9.22 -1.63 23.21
C TYR A 162 -9.33 -3.15 23.11
N PHE A 163 -8.73 -3.86 24.07
CA PHE A 163 -8.90 -5.30 24.24
C PHE A 163 -10.14 -5.60 25.08
N PHE A 164 -11.17 -6.16 24.43
CA PHE A 164 -12.35 -6.69 25.11
C PHE A 164 -12.02 -7.99 25.87
N LEU A 165 -11.20 -8.83 25.25
CA LEU A 165 -10.62 -10.02 25.85
C LEU A 165 -9.11 -9.87 25.84
N LEU A 166 -8.48 -10.06 26.98
CA LEU A 166 -7.02 -10.04 27.13
C LEU A 166 -6.63 -11.05 28.20
N ASN A 167 -6.16 -12.21 27.76
CA ASN A 167 -5.59 -13.25 28.62
C ASN A 167 -4.41 -13.92 27.89
N GLU A 168 -3.72 -14.83 28.56
CA GLU A 168 -2.50 -15.47 28.02
C GLU A 168 -2.76 -16.40 26.83
N ARG A 169 -4.01 -16.84 26.62
CA ARG A 169 -4.38 -17.76 25.53
C ARG A 169 -5.07 -17.05 24.38
N TYR A 170 -5.80 -15.98 24.63
CA TYR A 170 -6.65 -15.32 23.65
C TYR A 170 -6.71 -13.81 23.92
N SER A 171 -6.63 -13.04 22.85
CA SER A 171 -6.96 -11.61 22.88
C SER A 171 -7.94 -11.28 21.77
N LEU A 172 -8.94 -10.46 22.08
CA LEU A 172 -9.86 -9.87 21.11
C LEU A 172 -9.84 -8.36 21.29
N SER A 173 -9.59 -7.62 20.22
CA SER A 173 -9.54 -6.18 20.20
C SER A 173 -10.39 -5.57 19.10
N LEU A 174 -10.84 -4.34 19.35
CA LEU A 174 -11.36 -3.43 18.33
C LEU A 174 -10.56 -2.15 18.35
N GLN A 175 -10.29 -1.61 17.17
CA GLN A 175 -9.56 -0.38 16.94
C GLN A 175 -10.31 0.50 15.95
N GLY A 176 -10.32 1.80 16.19
CA GLY A 176 -10.61 2.77 15.13
C GLY A 176 -9.31 3.13 14.44
N ASN A 177 -9.22 2.89 13.14
CA ASN A 177 -8.01 3.09 12.36
C ASN A 177 -8.23 4.23 11.36
N ALA A 178 -7.41 5.28 11.44
CA ALA A 178 -7.34 6.31 10.42
C ALA A 178 -6.18 6.00 9.47
N VAL A 179 -6.39 6.25 8.18
CA VAL A 179 -5.36 6.07 7.15
C VAL A 179 -5.27 7.37 6.36
N TYR A 180 -4.05 7.89 6.26
CA TYR A 180 -3.68 8.96 5.35
C TYR A 180 -2.76 8.37 4.29
N GLU A 181 -3.07 8.62 3.02
CA GLU A 181 -2.20 8.27 1.91
C GLU A 181 -2.01 9.48 1.01
N THR A 182 -0.81 9.63 0.45
CA THR A 182 -0.54 10.62 -0.59
C THR A 182 0.45 10.06 -1.59
N MET A 183 0.09 10.19 -2.87
CA MET A 183 0.92 9.81 -3.99
C MET A 183 1.27 11.06 -4.78
N ALA A 184 2.57 11.29 -4.99
CA ALA A 184 3.04 12.34 -5.87
C ALA A 184 2.56 12.09 -7.31
N ARG A 185 2.72 13.09 -8.18
CA ARG A 185 2.41 12.91 -9.60
C ARG A 185 3.45 12.01 -10.25
N SER A 186 2.99 11.07 -11.07
CA SER A 186 3.85 10.23 -11.91
C SER A 186 4.48 11.07 -13.03
N GLU A 187 5.61 10.60 -13.55
CA GLU A 187 6.39 11.25 -14.58
C GLU A 187 6.46 10.38 -15.85
N TYR A 188 6.19 11.02 -16.99
CA TYR A 188 6.43 10.48 -18.34
C TYR A 188 7.55 11.31 -18.97
N PHE A 189 8.63 10.68 -19.44
CA PHE A 189 9.73 11.39 -20.11
C PHE A 189 10.22 12.62 -19.30
N ASP A 190 10.48 12.42 -18.00
CA ASP A 190 10.88 13.46 -17.04
C ASP A 190 9.86 14.61 -16.82
N ARG A 191 8.60 14.40 -17.18
CA ARG A 191 7.53 15.39 -17.03
C ARG A 191 6.40 14.87 -16.16
N LYS A 192 6.05 15.63 -15.12
CA LYS A 192 4.95 15.31 -14.22
C LYS A 192 3.61 15.35 -14.95
N SER A 193 2.85 14.26 -14.88
CA SER A 193 1.49 14.19 -15.37
C SER A 193 0.53 14.99 -14.48
N SER A 194 -0.30 15.83 -15.07
CA SER A 194 -1.37 16.56 -14.37
C SER A 194 -2.59 15.69 -14.04
N GLN A 195 -2.56 14.41 -14.39
CA GLN A 195 -3.69 13.47 -14.26
C GLN A 195 -3.40 12.29 -13.34
N THR A 196 -2.32 12.37 -12.57
CA THR A 196 -1.90 11.35 -11.62
C THR A 196 -1.59 12.00 -10.28
N GLY A 197 -1.48 11.18 -9.24
CA GLY A 197 -1.24 11.65 -7.89
C GLY A 197 -2.55 11.99 -7.18
N SER A 198 -2.55 11.72 -5.88
CA SER A 198 -3.72 11.80 -5.04
C SER A 198 -3.33 12.03 -3.58
N THR A 199 -4.31 12.46 -2.78
CA THR A 199 -4.25 12.46 -1.33
C THR A 199 -5.59 11.96 -0.83
N ALA A 200 -5.59 11.03 0.12
CA ALA A 200 -6.81 10.48 0.66
C ALA A 200 -6.73 10.21 2.16
N TRP A 201 -7.88 10.40 2.81
CA TRP A 201 -8.12 10.06 4.20
C TRP A 201 -9.19 8.98 4.26
N TYR A 202 -8.94 7.93 5.03
CA TYR A 202 -9.90 6.89 5.35
C TYR A 202 -10.02 6.72 6.85
N PHE A 203 -11.16 6.17 7.26
CA PHE A 203 -11.36 5.74 8.63
C PHE A 203 -12.25 4.52 8.68
N GLY A 204 -11.98 3.62 9.61
CA GLY A 204 -12.93 2.57 9.93
C GLY A 204 -12.45 1.59 11.01
N PRO A 205 -13.30 0.60 11.32
CA PRO A 205 -13.04 -0.35 12.38
C PRO A 205 -12.07 -1.45 11.94
N GLN A 206 -11.16 -1.83 12.84
CA GLN A 206 -10.30 -3.01 12.70
C GLN A 206 -10.49 -3.93 13.91
N LEU A 207 -10.84 -5.18 13.64
CA LEU A 207 -10.85 -6.27 14.62
C LEU A 207 -9.51 -6.98 14.62
N GLY A 208 -9.06 -7.37 15.82
CA GLY A 208 -7.84 -8.15 16.02
C GLY A 208 -8.07 -9.34 16.93
N LEU A 209 -7.55 -10.50 16.54
CA LEU A 209 -7.60 -11.75 17.29
C LEU A 209 -6.18 -12.31 17.42
N THR A 210 -5.80 -12.74 18.62
CA THR A 210 -4.58 -13.52 18.85
C THR A 210 -4.96 -14.79 19.60
N MET A 211 -4.39 -15.92 19.21
CA MET A 211 -4.59 -17.22 19.85
C MET A 211 -3.22 -17.85 20.17
N GLY A 212 -2.92 -17.99 21.46
CA GLY A 212 -1.62 -18.40 21.97
C GLY A 212 -0.49 -17.48 21.52
N ASN A 213 0.68 -18.07 21.27
CA ASN A 213 1.88 -17.36 20.83
C ASN A 213 2.14 -17.51 19.32
N HIS A 214 1.27 -18.22 18.61
CA HIS A 214 1.51 -18.65 17.23
C HIS A 214 0.59 -17.97 16.23
N PHE A 215 -0.68 -17.73 16.57
CA PHE A 215 -1.67 -17.25 15.62
C PHE A 215 -2.10 -15.82 15.93
N SER A 216 -2.15 -14.99 14.89
CA SER A 216 -2.86 -13.71 14.93
C SER A 216 -3.60 -13.46 13.62
N ALA A 217 -4.73 -12.77 13.72
CA ALA A 217 -5.54 -12.34 12.59
C ALA A 217 -6.08 -10.93 12.82
N ARG A 218 -6.21 -10.17 11.74
CA ARG A 218 -6.88 -8.86 11.74
C ARG A 218 -7.78 -8.75 10.53
N ALA A 219 -8.88 -8.02 10.68
CA ALA A 219 -9.75 -7.66 9.58
C ALA A 219 -10.33 -6.27 9.83
N GLY A 220 -10.46 -5.47 8.78
CA GLY A 220 -11.00 -4.13 8.88
C GLY A 220 -11.61 -3.64 7.58
N VAL A 221 -12.31 -2.52 7.70
CA VAL A 221 -12.94 -1.80 6.60
C VAL A 221 -12.48 -0.36 6.69
N ASP A 222 -12.01 0.20 5.58
CA ASP A 222 -11.65 1.60 5.46
C ASP A 222 -12.69 2.31 4.61
N VAL A 223 -13.35 3.32 5.17
CA VAL A 223 -14.32 4.16 4.44
C VAL A 223 -13.63 5.49 4.13
N PRO A 224 -13.65 5.95 2.86
CA PRO A 224 -13.05 7.22 2.49
C PRO A 224 -13.80 8.37 3.18
N LEU A 225 -13.05 9.24 3.85
CA LEU A 225 -13.54 10.49 4.40
C LEU A 225 -13.38 11.63 3.40
N GLN A 226 -12.24 11.65 2.70
CA GLN A 226 -11.89 12.64 1.69
C GLN A 226 -10.89 12.05 0.72
N ILE A 227 -11.10 12.26 -0.58
CA ILE A 227 -10.16 11.90 -1.64
C ILE A 227 -9.99 13.11 -2.54
N GLU A 228 -8.75 13.52 -2.75
CA GLU A 228 -8.34 14.54 -3.70
C GLU A 228 -7.41 13.91 -4.72
N ASN A 229 -7.77 13.93 -6.00
CA ASN A 229 -6.98 13.38 -7.09
C ASN A 229 -6.82 14.40 -8.21
N ASN A 230 -5.69 14.34 -8.92
CA ASN A 230 -5.46 15.19 -10.08
C ASN A 230 -6.05 14.55 -11.33
N GLY A 231 -6.89 15.25 -12.08
CA GLY A 231 -7.54 14.70 -13.27
C GLY A 231 -8.55 13.58 -12.95
N LEU A 232 -9.04 12.91 -13.99
CA LEU A 232 -10.02 11.84 -13.83
C LEU A 232 -9.30 10.53 -13.47
N GLN A 233 -9.47 10.05 -12.24
CA GLN A 233 -8.89 8.79 -11.74
C GLN A 233 -9.97 7.94 -11.07
N ASN A 234 -9.77 6.63 -11.07
CA ASN A 234 -10.62 5.68 -10.35
C ASN A 234 -10.25 5.71 -8.87
N VAL A 235 -11.23 5.98 -8.01
CA VAL A 235 -11.03 6.07 -6.56
C VAL A 235 -11.93 5.06 -5.86
N PRO A 236 -11.47 4.46 -4.74
CA PRO A 236 -12.25 3.44 -4.05
C PRO A 236 -13.42 4.03 -3.26
N ASP A 237 -14.59 3.39 -3.33
CA ASP A 237 -15.73 3.70 -2.46
C ASP A 237 -15.53 3.21 -1.01
N TYR A 238 -14.79 2.10 -0.85
CA TYR A 238 -14.37 1.52 0.41
C TYR A 238 -13.25 0.52 0.17
N ARG A 239 -12.55 0.12 1.24
CA ARG A 239 -11.55 -0.96 1.22
C ARG A 239 -11.85 -1.96 2.31
N ILE A 240 -11.64 -3.23 2.01
CA ILE A 240 -11.68 -4.31 3.01
C ILE A 240 -10.30 -4.93 3.04
N HIS A 241 -9.74 -5.09 4.24
CA HIS A 241 -8.45 -5.71 4.42
C HIS A 241 -8.51 -6.78 5.49
N ALA A 242 -7.76 -7.86 5.28
CA ALA A 242 -7.61 -8.93 6.25
C ALA A 242 -6.17 -9.45 6.23
N SER A 243 -5.66 -9.83 7.39
CA SER A 243 -4.34 -10.42 7.54
C SER A 243 -4.39 -11.58 8.51
N VAL A 244 -3.58 -12.60 8.23
CA VAL A 244 -3.35 -13.75 9.10
C VAL A 244 -1.85 -13.94 9.20
N ALA A 245 -1.35 -14.17 10.40
CA ALA A 245 0.04 -14.48 10.66
C ALA A 245 0.14 -15.72 11.56
N TRP A 246 1.11 -16.56 11.21
CA TRP A 246 1.49 -17.74 11.96
C TRP A 246 2.99 -17.69 12.29
N SER A 247 3.36 -17.79 13.56
CA SER A 247 4.75 -17.95 14.02
C SER A 247 5.02 -19.40 14.38
N PHE A 248 6.17 -19.92 13.94
CA PHE A 248 6.69 -21.25 14.26
C PHE A 248 7.66 -21.20 15.44
#